data_AF-A0A8S1BJF5-F1
#
_entry.id   AF-A0A8S1BJF5-F1
#
_cell.length_a   1.000
_cell.length_b   1.000
_cell.length_c   1.000
_cell.angle_alpha   90.00
_cell.angle_beta   90.00
_cell.angle_gamma   90.00
#
_symmetry.space_group_name_H-M   'P 1'
#
loop_
_entity.id
_entity.type
_entity.pdbx_description
1 polymer ?
#
loop_
_entity_poly.entity_id
_entity_poly.type
_entity_poly.pdbx_seq_one_letter_code
_entity_poly.pdbx_strand_id
1 'polypeptide(L)'
;MQRYKFDCDIRCSRERSKGNDEAGVLDGKRNASKVLKDITNSPTKASQYKKAYSKDAEAIPPSTPFEALKMFVEADLTRRQYEIIRATNKRHFPCYDLLLKAKQEYYPPKSALRVTAICAEMDLQSLIDHTVTRLSKFLEEVLITLNSNERQSLTIILKWGCDGSQQTRYKQKFTEDADSDANIFLSSFVPIKIVCGEQGKKVVWQNPTPSSPRFCRPIRFRFVKKSTNITREEIAYLENAQKRLTATKVDINSNEYTFRHFMKMTMIDGKVCNAATNTSSTSRERRTPEKKLSEEQRKRKIQERCRTETRLLVDMPKANFGNTNDGNTSRRFFDDTELAAEITGINHEVMHRLKVILEVITSDHKNF
;
A
#
# COMPACT_ATOMS: atom_id res chain seq x y z
N MET A 1 5.38 -50.53 -2.62
CA MET A 1 4.09 -50.21 -3.25
C MET A 1 3.64 -48.87 -2.70
N GLN A 2 3.33 -47.80 -3.40
CA GLN A 2 3.27 -47.40 -4.81
C GLN A 2 3.72 -45.93 -4.83
N ARG A 3 4.68 -45.56 -5.70
CA ARG A 3 4.99 -44.16 -6.02
C ARG A 3 4.03 -43.72 -7.12
N TYR A 4 3.20 -42.72 -6.85
CA TYR A 4 2.42 -42.03 -7.87
C TYR A 4 3.38 -41.17 -8.72
N LYS A 5 3.61 -41.60 -9.97
CA LYS A 5 4.16 -40.78 -11.05
C LYS A 5 3.01 -39.92 -11.60
N PHE A 6 3.18 -38.61 -11.58
CA PHE A 6 2.39 -37.72 -12.42
C PHE A 6 3.07 -37.67 -13.80
N ASP A 7 2.48 -38.36 -14.77
CA ASP A 7 2.77 -38.15 -16.19
C ASP A 7 2.12 -36.83 -16.61
N CYS A 8 2.94 -35.83 -16.88
CA CYS A 8 2.50 -34.62 -17.57
C CYS A 8 2.83 -34.80 -19.04
N ASP A 9 1.79 -35.13 -19.80
CA ASP A 9 1.80 -35.46 -21.21
C ASP A 9 1.96 -34.16 -22.03
N ILE A 10 3.20 -33.65 -22.11
CA ILE A 10 3.56 -32.62 -23.08
C ILE A 10 3.75 -33.33 -24.41
N ARG A 11 2.73 -33.23 -25.28
CA ARG A 11 2.81 -33.53 -26.70
C ARG A 11 3.89 -32.65 -27.33
N CYS A 12 5.12 -33.11 -27.25
CA CYS A 12 6.22 -32.64 -28.06
C CYS A 12 6.02 -33.26 -29.45
N SER A 13 5.62 -32.42 -30.40
CA SER A 13 5.52 -32.76 -31.82
C SER A 13 6.85 -33.36 -32.28
N ARG A 14 6.92 -34.69 -32.35
CA ARG A 14 7.95 -35.41 -33.09
C ARG A 14 7.69 -35.23 -34.58
N GLU A 15 7.97 -34.03 -35.09
CA GLU A 15 8.19 -33.81 -36.50
C GLU A 15 9.69 -33.85 -36.77
N ARG A 16 10.11 -34.98 -37.37
CA ARG A 16 11.27 -35.18 -38.24
C ARG A 16 12.36 -34.08 -38.21
N SER A 17 13.28 -34.13 -37.25
CA SER A 17 14.55 -33.37 -37.30
C SER A 17 15.72 -34.28 -37.69
N LYS A 18 15.67 -34.87 -38.89
CA LYS A 18 16.85 -35.48 -39.53
C LYS A 18 17.27 -34.80 -40.83
N GLY A 19 16.87 -33.53 -41.03
CA GLY A 19 17.24 -32.74 -42.22
C GLY A 19 17.53 -31.25 -41.99
N ASN A 20 17.42 -30.73 -40.76
CA ASN A 20 17.55 -29.27 -40.51
C ASN A 20 18.91 -28.82 -39.96
N ASP A 21 19.73 -29.73 -39.41
CA ASP A 21 21.02 -29.35 -38.83
C ASP A 21 22.04 -28.97 -39.90
N GLU A 22 22.09 -29.70 -41.03
CA GLU A 22 22.97 -29.34 -42.14
C GLU A 22 22.53 -28.06 -42.86
N ALA A 23 21.21 -27.86 -43.02
CA ALA A 23 20.65 -26.66 -43.63
C ALA A 23 20.92 -25.41 -42.79
N GLY A 24 20.74 -25.48 -41.46
CA GLY A 24 21.06 -24.39 -40.54
C GLY A 24 22.55 -24.09 -40.43
N VAL A 25 23.41 -25.13 -40.48
CA VAL A 25 24.87 -24.96 -40.51
C VAL A 25 25.34 -24.37 -41.84
N LEU A 26 24.74 -24.75 -42.97
CA LEU A 26 25.02 -24.17 -44.28
C LEU A 26 24.55 -22.71 -44.37
N ASP A 27 23.38 -22.38 -43.82
CA ASP A 27 22.86 -21.02 -43.80
C ASP A 27 23.68 -20.10 -42.88
N GLY A 28 24.09 -20.60 -41.71
CA GLY A 28 25.02 -19.91 -40.82
C GLY A 28 26.38 -19.63 -41.48
N LYS A 29 26.92 -20.61 -42.22
CA LYS A 29 28.18 -20.45 -42.99
C LYS A 29 28.02 -19.47 -44.16
N ARG A 30 26.87 -19.46 -44.83
CA ARG A 30 26.55 -18.49 -45.90
C ARG A 30 26.45 -17.06 -45.35
N ASN A 31 25.78 -16.89 -44.22
CA ASN A 31 25.65 -15.59 -43.56
C ASN A 31 27.01 -15.05 -43.09
N ALA A 32 27.85 -15.90 -42.49
CA ALA A 32 29.22 -15.54 -42.11
C ALA A 32 30.08 -15.16 -43.33
N SER A 33 29.99 -15.92 -44.42
CA SER A 33 30.68 -15.62 -45.67
C SER A 33 30.24 -14.29 -46.27
N LYS A 34 28.94 -13.97 -46.21
CA LYS A 34 28.37 -12.71 -46.69
C LYS A 34 28.87 -11.51 -45.89
N VAL A 35 28.96 -11.64 -44.57
CA VAL A 35 29.53 -10.61 -43.68
C VAL A 35 31.03 -10.41 -43.97
N LEU A 36 31.79 -11.49 -44.12
CA LEU A 36 33.21 -11.41 -44.50
C LEU A 36 33.42 -10.72 -45.84
N LYS A 37 32.60 -11.07 -46.85
CA LYS A 37 32.64 -10.46 -48.19
C LYS A 37 32.31 -8.96 -48.15
N ASP A 38 31.35 -8.57 -47.32
CA ASP A 38 31.00 -7.17 -47.10
C ASP A 38 32.13 -6.38 -46.44
N ILE A 39 32.84 -7.00 -45.48
CA ILE A 39 33.99 -6.40 -44.79
C ILE A 39 35.19 -6.26 -45.74
N THR A 40 35.47 -7.26 -46.57
CA THR A 40 36.59 -7.21 -47.53
C THR A 40 36.36 -6.19 -48.65
N ASN A 41 35.10 -5.97 -49.03
CA ASN A 41 34.76 -5.04 -50.12
C ASN A 41 34.74 -3.56 -49.68
N SER A 42 34.55 -3.26 -48.39
CA SER A 42 34.55 -1.89 -47.90
C SER A 42 34.96 -1.79 -46.42
N PRO A 43 36.04 -1.05 -46.10
CA PRO A 43 36.43 -0.77 -44.72
C PRO A 43 35.33 -0.04 -43.93
N THR A 44 34.49 0.73 -44.61
CA THR A 44 33.38 1.48 -44.01
C THR A 44 32.28 0.56 -43.48
N LYS A 45 31.99 -0.55 -44.19
CA LYS A 45 31.06 -1.58 -43.71
C LYS A 45 31.60 -2.29 -42.47
N ALA A 46 32.90 -2.53 -42.39
CA ALA A 46 33.53 -3.10 -41.18
C ALA A 46 33.30 -2.21 -39.95
N SER A 47 33.43 -0.88 -40.12
CA SER A 47 33.12 0.10 -39.07
C SER A 47 31.64 0.10 -38.67
N GLN A 48 30.73 -0.06 -39.63
CA GLN A 48 29.28 -0.15 -39.38
C GLN A 48 28.90 -1.43 -38.61
N TYR A 49 29.39 -2.60 -39.03
CA TYR A 49 29.18 -3.86 -38.32
C TYR A 49 29.78 -3.81 -36.90
N LYS A 50 30.98 -3.22 -36.75
CA LYS A 50 31.60 -3.00 -35.45
C LYS A 50 30.73 -2.11 -34.57
N LYS A 51 30.22 -0.98 -35.09
CA LYS A 51 29.32 -0.06 -34.36
C LYS A 51 27.99 -0.72 -33.97
N ALA A 52 27.39 -1.50 -34.86
CA ALA A 52 26.15 -2.22 -34.58
C ALA A 52 26.35 -3.29 -33.51
N TYR A 53 27.40 -4.11 -33.64
CA TYR A 53 27.76 -5.12 -32.64
C TYR A 53 28.08 -4.50 -31.28
N SER A 54 28.79 -3.37 -31.26
CA SER A 54 29.09 -2.66 -30.02
C SER A 54 27.88 -1.96 -29.41
N LYS A 55 26.86 -1.59 -30.20
CA LYS A 55 25.57 -1.08 -29.71
C LYS A 55 24.74 -2.18 -29.06
N ASP A 56 24.67 -3.36 -29.68
CA ASP A 56 23.98 -4.53 -29.10
C ASP A 56 24.75 -5.10 -27.89
N ALA A 57 26.06 -4.84 -27.80
CA ALA A 57 26.91 -5.22 -26.68
C ALA A 57 26.99 -4.15 -25.57
N GLU A 58 26.21 -3.06 -25.63
CA GLU A 58 26.09 -2.14 -24.49
C GLU A 58 25.44 -2.89 -23.33
N ALA A 59 26.29 -3.34 -22.39
CA ALA A 59 25.86 -4.09 -21.22
C ALA A 59 24.85 -3.25 -20.44
N ILE A 60 23.67 -3.83 -20.15
CA ILE A 60 22.65 -3.21 -19.31
C ILE A 60 23.34 -2.69 -18.03
N PRO A 61 23.26 -1.38 -17.75
CA PRO A 61 23.97 -0.80 -16.63
C PRO A 61 23.52 -1.48 -15.32
N PRO A 62 24.42 -1.59 -14.32
CA PRO A 62 24.05 -2.08 -13.01
C PRO A 62 22.89 -1.27 -12.42
N SER A 63 21.86 -1.96 -11.93
CA SER A 63 20.78 -1.30 -11.18
C SER A 63 21.36 -0.65 -9.93
N THR A 64 20.90 0.55 -9.62
CA THR A 64 21.28 1.24 -8.39
C THR A 64 20.70 0.52 -7.17
N PRO A 65 21.31 0.65 -5.96
CA PRO A 65 20.72 0.11 -4.73
C PRO A 65 19.28 0.58 -4.49
N PHE A 66 18.94 1.81 -4.91
CA PHE A 66 17.60 2.37 -4.81
C PHE A 66 16.60 1.68 -5.74
N GLU A 67 16.94 1.50 -7.03
CA GLU A 67 16.08 0.81 -7.99
C GLU A 67 15.86 -0.66 -7.62
N ALA A 68 16.93 -1.32 -7.18
CA ALA A 68 16.85 -2.70 -6.70
C ALA A 68 15.99 -2.80 -5.43
N LEU A 69 16.10 -1.85 -4.51
CA LEU A 69 15.25 -1.79 -3.31
C LEU A 69 13.79 -1.51 -3.66
N LYS A 70 13.53 -0.61 -4.62
CA LYS A 70 12.17 -0.36 -5.12
C LYS A 70 11.55 -1.64 -5.65
N MET A 71 12.25 -2.36 -6.55
CA MET A 71 11.78 -3.64 -7.06
C MET A 71 11.56 -4.65 -5.92
N PHE A 72 12.49 -4.74 -4.97
CA PHE A 72 12.40 -5.65 -3.82
C PHE A 72 11.14 -5.42 -2.98
N VAL A 73 10.80 -4.17 -2.69
CA VAL A 73 9.62 -3.81 -1.89
C VAL A 73 8.32 -3.94 -2.69
N GLU A 74 8.30 -3.46 -3.94
CA GLU A 74 7.10 -3.48 -4.79
C GLU A 74 6.66 -4.91 -5.15
N ALA A 75 7.62 -5.81 -5.35
CA ALA A 75 7.34 -7.21 -5.65
C ALA A 75 7.23 -8.10 -4.39
N ASP A 76 7.27 -7.51 -3.18
CA ASP A 76 7.19 -8.21 -1.89
C ASP A 76 8.15 -9.41 -1.80
N LEU A 77 9.40 -9.18 -2.23
CA LEU A 77 10.38 -10.26 -2.30
C LEU A 77 10.94 -10.60 -0.92
N THR A 78 11.07 -11.88 -0.64
CA THR A 78 11.94 -12.36 0.42
C THR A 78 13.42 -12.22 0.02
N ARG A 79 14.32 -12.17 1.02
CA ARG A 79 15.77 -12.21 0.77
C ARG A 79 16.18 -13.36 -0.15
N ARG A 80 15.59 -14.56 0.05
CA ARG A 80 15.90 -15.74 -0.75
C ARG A 80 15.50 -15.55 -2.21
N GLN A 81 14.28 -15.05 -2.47
CA GLN A 81 13.81 -14.78 -3.84
C GLN A 81 14.71 -13.74 -4.53
N TYR A 82 15.10 -12.70 -3.81
CA TYR A 82 16.01 -11.69 -4.34
C TYR A 82 17.38 -12.28 -4.71
N GLU A 83 17.98 -13.11 -3.86
CA GLU A 83 19.27 -13.75 -4.17
C GLU A 83 19.17 -14.73 -5.36
N ILE A 84 18.03 -15.40 -5.54
CA ILE A 84 17.77 -16.22 -6.74
C ILE A 84 17.75 -15.34 -7.99
N ILE A 85 17.03 -14.22 -7.97
CA ILE A 85 17.00 -13.25 -9.09
C ILE A 85 18.41 -12.72 -9.37
N ARG A 86 19.14 -12.32 -8.33
CA ARG A 86 20.51 -11.83 -8.44
C ARG A 86 21.46 -12.88 -9.03
N ALA A 87 21.28 -14.15 -8.72
CA ALA A 87 22.11 -15.23 -9.26
C ALA A 87 22.04 -15.32 -10.80
N THR A 88 20.92 -14.88 -11.41
CA THR A 88 20.77 -14.81 -12.87
C THR A 88 21.66 -13.75 -13.51
N ASN A 89 21.86 -12.61 -12.84
CA ASN A 89 22.73 -11.53 -13.32
C ASN A 89 23.36 -10.74 -12.15
N LYS A 90 24.50 -11.24 -11.66
CA LYS A 90 25.24 -10.64 -10.54
C LYS A 90 25.84 -9.26 -10.83
N ARG A 91 26.01 -8.91 -12.12
CA ARG A 91 26.51 -7.61 -12.55
C ARG A 91 25.43 -6.54 -12.52
N HIS A 92 24.19 -6.94 -12.85
CA HIS A 92 23.07 -6.02 -12.88
C HIS A 92 22.46 -5.79 -11.49
N PHE A 93 22.29 -6.84 -10.69
CA PHE A 93 21.66 -6.74 -9.37
C PHE A 93 22.68 -6.59 -8.23
N PRO A 94 22.61 -5.51 -7.42
CA PRO A 94 23.51 -5.32 -6.28
C PRO A 94 23.35 -6.44 -5.24
N CYS A 95 24.36 -6.67 -4.40
CA CYS A 95 24.21 -7.64 -3.31
C CYS A 95 23.20 -7.15 -2.26
N TYR A 96 22.62 -8.09 -1.52
CA TYR A 96 21.61 -7.77 -0.51
C TYR A 96 22.13 -6.82 0.58
N ASP A 97 23.44 -6.81 0.88
CA ASP A 97 24.01 -5.89 1.85
C ASP A 97 23.92 -4.42 1.40
N LEU A 98 24.02 -4.15 0.09
CA LEU A 98 23.80 -2.81 -0.46
C LEU A 98 22.33 -2.41 -0.35
N LEU A 99 21.40 -3.35 -0.55
CA LEU A 99 19.97 -3.12 -0.29
C LEU A 99 19.73 -2.81 1.18
N LEU A 100 20.39 -3.53 2.10
CA LEU A 100 20.24 -3.30 3.53
C LEU A 100 20.71 -1.90 3.93
N LYS A 101 21.84 -1.44 3.40
CA LYS A 101 22.32 -0.07 3.59
C LYS A 101 21.32 0.94 3.04
N ALA A 102 20.82 0.73 1.82
CA ALA A 102 19.78 1.58 1.24
C ALA A 102 18.51 1.61 2.12
N LYS A 103 18.07 0.47 2.67
CA LYS A 103 16.90 0.40 3.59
C LYS A 103 17.10 1.23 4.86
N GLN A 104 18.31 1.24 5.40
CA GLN A 104 18.62 1.98 6.63
C GLN A 104 18.39 3.49 6.48
N GLU A 105 18.58 4.04 5.27
CA GLU A 105 18.30 5.47 4.99
C GLU A 105 16.81 5.85 5.05
N TYR A 106 15.92 4.86 5.08
CA TYR A 106 14.46 5.06 5.20
C TYR A 106 13.96 4.82 6.63
N TYR A 107 14.82 4.41 7.55
CA TYR A 107 14.45 4.22 8.94
C TYR A 107 14.63 5.51 9.74
N PRO A 108 13.64 5.89 10.58
CA PRO A 108 13.82 6.96 11.54
C PRO A 108 14.98 6.66 12.51
N PRO A 109 15.47 7.68 13.25
CA PRO A 109 16.51 7.49 14.26
C PRO A 109 16.14 6.40 15.27
N LYS A 110 17.07 5.48 15.54
CA LYS A 110 16.84 4.38 16.49
C LYS A 110 16.57 4.87 17.92
N SER A 111 17.09 6.03 18.29
CA SER A 111 16.85 6.67 19.59
C SER A 111 15.38 7.05 19.81
N ALA A 112 14.62 7.26 18.73
CA ALA A 112 13.20 7.60 18.78
C ALA A 112 12.28 6.36 18.87
N LEU A 113 12.83 5.15 18.69
CA LEU A 113 12.07 3.91 18.67
C LEU A 113 12.15 3.22 20.04
N ARG A 114 10.98 2.97 20.65
CA ARG A 114 10.88 2.12 21.85
C ARG A 114 10.13 0.84 21.49
N VAL A 115 10.75 -0.31 21.74
CA VAL A 115 10.15 -1.63 21.54
C VAL A 115 10.15 -2.40 22.85
N THR A 116 8.99 -2.95 23.21
CA THR A 116 8.79 -3.86 24.33
C THR A 116 8.08 -5.12 23.82
N ALA A 117 7.86 -6.11 24.69
CA ALA A 117 7.13 -7.33 24.31
C ALA A 117 5.69 -7.05 23.86
N ILE A 118 5.06 -5.99 24.38
CA ILE A 118 3.63 -5.68 24.17
C ILE A 118 3.38 -4.45 23.29
N CYS A 119 4.42 -3.71 22.92
CA CYS A 119 4.28 -2.42 22.26
C CYS A 119 5.51 -2.10 21.43
N ALA A 120 5.33 -1.50 20.26
CA ALA A 120 6.37 -0.69 19.64
C ALA A 120 5.82 0.69 19.36
N GLU A 121 6.55 1.72 19.76
CA GLU A 121 6.20 3.11 19.51
C GLU A 121 7.38 3.92 19.01
N MET A 122 7.07 4.86 18.12
CA MET A 122 7.98 5.86 17.61
C MET A 122 7.58 7.22 18.19
N ASP A 123 8.58 8.02 18.60
CA ASP A 123 8.34 9.42 18.94
C ASP A 123 7.68 10.17 17.76
N LEU A 124 6.59 10.89 18.05
CA LEU A 124 5.76 11.49 17.02
C LEU A 124 6.50 12.60 16.26
N GLN A 125 7.25 13.44 16.97
CA GLN A 125 8.05 14.51 16.36
C GLN A 125 9.08 13.90 15.41
N SER A 126 9.86 12.94 15.90
CA SER A 126 10.90 12.25 15.12
C SER A 126 10.35 11.57 13.86
N LEU A 127 9.15 10.97 13.93
CA LEU A 127 8.51 10.33 12.78
C LEU A 127 8.01 11.34 11.75
N ILE A 128 7.48 12.48 12.19
CA ILE A 128 7.07 13.58 11.31
C ILE A 128 8.30 14.23 10.67
N ASP A 129 9.33 14.54 11.45
CA ASP A 129 10.59 15.12 10.95
C ASP A 129 11.23 14.25 9.87
N HIS A 130 11.29 12.94 10.12
CA HIS A 130 11.79 11.97 9.13
C HIS A 130 10.91 11.95 7.88
N THR A 131 9.58 11.99 8.05
CA THR A 131 8.65 11.98 6.91
C THR A 131 8.77 13.25 6.07
N VAL A 132 8.84 14.42 6.71
CA VAL A 132 9.05 15.72 6.06
C VAL A 132 10.39 15.75 5.36
N THR A 133 11.49 15.34 6.02
CA THR A 133 12.83 15.28 5.41
C THR A 133 12.85 14.42 4.15
N ARG A 134 12.21 13.24 4.18
CA ARG A 134 12.12 12.35 3.01
C ARG A 134 11.27 12.95 1.89
N LEU A 135 10.16 13.61 2.21
CA LEU A 135 9.33 14.32 1.24
C LEU A 135 10.08 15.50 0.63
N SER A 136 10.82 16.26 1.44
CA SER A 136 11.61 17.40 0.98
C SER A 136 12.68 17.00 -0.02
N LYS A 137 13.36 15.85 0.17
CA LYS A 137 14.29 15.29 -0.83
C LYS A 137 13.58 14.91 -2.13
N PHE A 138 12.37 14.34 -2.04
CA PHE A 138 11.58 14.00 -3.22
C PHE A 138 11.07 15.24 -3.96
N LEU A 139 10.81 16.33 -3.24
CA LEU A 139 10.26 17.58 -3.77
C LEU A 139 11.33 18.66 -4.00
N GLU A 140 12.60 18.31 -4.00
CA GLU A 140 13.72 19.27 -4.05
C GLU A 140 13.56 20.28 -5.19
N GLU A 141 13.30 19.79 -6.41
CA GLU A 141 13.11 20.63 -7.59
C GLU A 141 11.96 21.64 -7.43
N VAL A 142 10.86 21.22 -6.78
CA VAL A 142 9.70 22.08 -6.52
C VAL A 142 10.01 23.09 -5.41
N LEU A 143 10.68 22.65 -4.34
CA LEU A 143 10.97 23.48 -3.17
C LEU A 143 11.97 24.61 -3.48
N ILE A 144 12.92 24.41 -4.38
CA ILE A 144 13.88 25.45 -4.79
C ILE A 144 13.18 26.64 -5.44
N THR A 145 12.05 26.43 -6.12
CA THR A 145 11.27 27.49 -6.78
C THR A 145 10.55 28.44 -5.82
N LEU A 146 10.45 28.07 -4.53
CA LEU A 146 9.76 28.88 -3.53
C LEU A 146 10.58 30.12 -3.15
N ASN A 147 9.91 31.24 -2.91
CA ASN A 147 10.55 32.46 -2.38
C ASN A 147 10.78 32.38 -0.87
N SER A 148 11.57 33.29 -0.30
CA SER A 148 11.95 33.27 1.13
C SER A 148 10.76 33.24 2.10
N ASN A 149 9.67 33.95 1.80
CA ASN A 149 8.47 33.96 2.66
C ASN A 149 7.69 32.65 2.55
N GLU A 150 7.61 32.07 1.36
CA GLU A 150 6.99 30.76 1.12
C GLU A 150 7.73 29.65 1.87
N ARG A 151 9.07 29.67 1.87
CA ARG A 151 9.91 28.69 2.56
C ARG A 151 9.69 28.65 4.08
N GLN A 152 9.37 29.79 4.67
CA GLN A 152 9.12 29.93 6.11
C GLN A 152 7.65 29.73 6.50
N SER A 153 6.75 29.58 5.53
CA SER A 153 5.30 29.45 5.76
C SER A 153 4.72 28.08 5.40
N LEU A 154 5.57 27.10 5.07
CA LEU A 154 5.14 25.75 4.71
C LEU A 154 4.34 25.11 5.84
N THR A 155 3.24 24.46 5.47
CA THR A 155 2.39 23.72 6.39
C THR A 155 2.06 22.37 5.78
N ILE A 156 2.42 21.30 6.48
CA ILE A 156 2.04 19.94 6.11
C ILE A 156 0.76 19.55 6.84
N ILE A 157 -0.23 19.14 6.06
CA ILE A 157 -1.53 18.66 6.53
C ILE A 157 -1.45 17.14 6.62
N LEU A 158 -1.66 16.63 7.83
CA LEU A 158 -1.63 15.21 8.17
C LEU A 158 -3.02 14.78 8.64
N LYS A 159 -3.46 13.59 8.23
CA LYS A 159 -4.57 12.90 8.89
C LYS A 159 -4.02 11.80 9.78
N TRP A 160 -4.66 11.54 10.92
CA TRP A 160 -4.29 10.43 11.79
C TRP A 160 -5.52 9.74 12.35
N GLY A 161 -5.30 8.58 12.96
CA GLY A 161 -6.30 7.87 13.73
C GLY A 161 -5.74 6.59 14.34
N CYS A 162 -6.63 5.80 14.91
CA CYS A 162 -6.30 4.53 15.55
C CYS A 162 -7.40 3.50 15.31
N ASP A 163 -7.00 2.23 15.21
CA ASP A 163 -7.93 1.12 15.08
C ASP A 163 -7.35 -0.17 15.67
N GLY A 164 -8.21 -1.15 15.91
CA GLY A 164 -7.83 -2.45 16.41
C GLY A 164 -8.31 -3.60 15.54
N SER A 165 -7.47 -4.62 15.41
CA SER A 165 -7.75 -5.85 14.68
C SER A 165 -7.43 -7.07 15.53
N GLN A 166 -8.01 -8.20 15.16
CA GLN A 166 -7.67 -9.51 15.72
C GLN A 166 -6.70 -10.21 14.79
N GLN A 167 -5.79 -11.01 15.34
CA GLN A 167 -4.84 -11.79 14.57
C GLN A 167 -4.68 -13.21 15.11
N THR A 168 -4.14 -14.08 14.28
CA THR A 168 -3.73 -15.43 14.67
C THR A 168 -2.59 -15.32 15.68
N ARG A 169 -2.70 -16.05 16.79
CA ARG A 169 -1.66 -16.07 17.82
C ARG A 169 -0.37 -16.67 17.27
N TYR A 170 0.72 -15.93 17.39
CA TYR A 170 2.06 -16.38 17.04
C TYR A 170 2.71 -17.15 18.20
N LYS A 171 2.06 -17.21 19.37
CA LYS A 171 2.60 -17.76 20.63
C LYS A 171 3.87 -17.02 21.06
N GLN A 172 3.87 -15.71 20.89
CA GLN A 172 4.97 -14.86 21.34
C GLN A 172 5.21 -15.06 22.84
N LYS A 173 6.48 -15.09 23.25
CA LYS A 173 6.83 -15.14 24.67
C LYS A 173 6.59 -13.76 25.29
N PHE A 174 5.71 -13.70 26.27
CA PHE A 174 5.46 -12.52 27.08
C PHE A 174 6.14 -12.64 28.44
N THR A 175 6.28 -11.49 29.11
CA THR A 175 6.77 -11.45 30.49
C THR A 175 5.67 -11.85 31.47
N GLU A 176 4.44 -11.40 31.18
CA GLU A 176 3.25 -11.67 32.00
C GLU A 176 2.36 -12.73 31.34
N ASP A 177 1.81 -13.65 32.13
CA ASP A 177 0.93 -14.73 31.63
C ASP A 177 -0.42 -14.22 31.11
N ALA A 178 -0.83 -13.01 31.52
CA ALA A 178 -2.07 -12.38 31.09
C ALA A 178 -1.97 -11.73 29.69
N ASP A 179 -0.76 -11.51 29.18
CA ASP A 179 -0.54 -10.86 27.89
C ASP A 179 -0.81 -11.82 26.73
N SER A 180 -1.24 -11.26 25.59
CA SER A 180 -1.59 -12.06 24.42
C SER A 180 -1.44 -11.27 23.12
N ASP A 181 -0.82 -11.88 22.12
CA ASP A 181 -0.68 -11.36 20.75
C ASP A 181 -1.98 -11.46 19.93
N ALA A 182 -3.06 -12.03 20.45
CA ALA A 182 -4.30 -12.25 19.68
C ALA A 182 -4.98 -10.97 19.14
N ASN A 183 -4.70 -9.80 19.73
CA ASN A 183 -5.29 -8.53 19.32
C ASN A 183 -4.18 -7.52 19.13
N ILE A 184 -4.30 -6.72 18.07
CA ILE A 184 -3.42 -5.59 17.80
C ILE A 184 -4.24 -4.31 17.78
N PHE A 185 -3.69 -3.24 18.35
CA PHE A 185 -4.23 -1.90 18.29
C PHE A 185 -3.13 -0.98 17.75
N LEU A 186 -3.43 -0.25 16.67
CA LEU A 186 -2.48 0.54 15.90
C LEU A 186 -2.96 1.99 15.82
N SER A 187 -2.06 2.93 16.06
CA SER A 187 -2.22 4.34 15.69
C SER A 187 -1.26 4.71 14.57
N SER A 188 -1.72 5.53 13.63
CA SER A 188 -0.99 5.87 12.41
C SER A 188 -1.37 7.25 11.89
N PHE A 189 -0.50 7.85 11.08
CA PHE A 189 -0.82 9.06 10.32
C PHE A 189 -0.49 8.92 8.83
N VAL A 190 -1.10 9.76 8.02
CA VAL A 190 -0.88 9.87 6.58
C VAL A 190 -0.65 11.34 6.22
N PRO A 191 0.44 11.68 5.51
CA PRO A 191 0.59 13.00 4.93
C PRO A 191 -0.35 13.19 3.74
N ILE A 192 -1.08 14.30 3.72
CA ILE A 192 -2.11 14.58 2.71
C ILE A 192 -1.68 15.67 1.74
N LYS A 193 -1.13 16.77 2.28
CA LYS A 193 -0.84 17.95 1.48
C LYS A 193 0.26 18.79 2.12
N ILE A 194 1.06 19.46 1.30
CA ILE A 194 1.93 20.55 1.72
C ILE A 194 1.45 21.83 1.03
N VAL A 195 1.23 22.88 1.81
CA VAL A 195 0.80 24.20 1.33
C VAL A 195 1.71 25.30 1.84
N CYS A 196 1.77 26.44 1.15
CA CYS A 196 2.49 27.63 1.58
C CYS A 196 1.73 28.92 1.25
N GLY A 197 2.22 30.04 1.78
CA GLY A 197 1.62 31.37 1.62
C GLY A 197 0.47 31.66 2.58
N GLU A 198 -0.06 32.89 2.51
CA GLU A 198 -1.19 33.31 3.34
C GLU A 198 -2.39 32.38 3.14
N GLN A 199 -2.91 31.85 4.26
CA GLN A 199 -4.02 30.89 4.31
C GLN A 199 -3.83 29.60 3.47
N GLY A 200 -2.60 29.25 3.06
CA GLY A 200 -2.33 28.01 2.33
C GLY A 200 -2.82 28.02 0.88
N LYS A 201 -2.86 29.20 0.25
CA LYS A 201 -3.35 29.39 -1.13
C LYS A 201 -2.57 28.58 -2.18
N LYS A 202 -1.28 28.34 -1.95
CA LYS A 202 -0.41 27.61 -2.89
C LYS A 202 -0.18 26.17 -2.42
N VAL A 203 -0.46 25.23 -3.31
CA VAL A 203 -0.22 23.80 -3.09
C VAL A 203 1.16 23.44 -3.61
N VAL A 204 2.03 22.94 -2.73
CA VAL A 204 3.37 22.47 -3.09
C VAL A 204 3.35 20.99 -3.43
N TRP A 205 2.57 20.22 -2.67
CA TRP A 205 2.42 18.78 -2.90
C TRP A 205 1.07 18.29 -2.42
N GLN A 206 0.52 17.30 -3.11
CA GLN A 206 -0.71 16.59 -2.77
C GLN A 206 -0.43 15.09 -2.87
N ASN A 207 -0.81 14.34 -1.84
CA ASN A 207 -0.71 12.88 -1.87
C ASN A 207 -1.62 12.32 -2.97
N PRO A 208 -1.07 11.57 -3.96
CA PRO A 208 -1.86 11.04 -5.07
C PRO A 208 -2.81 9.90 -4.65
N THR A 209 -2.52 9.22 -3.54
CA THR A 209 -3.34 8.10 -3.04
C THR A 209 -3.48 8.20 -1.51
N PRO A 210 -4.27 9.16 -1.00
CA PRO A 210 -4.36 9.46 0.43
C PRO A 210 -4.98 8.33 1.27
N SER A 211 -5.68 7.38 0.63
CA SER A 211 -6.30 6.21 1.28
C SER A 211 -5.45 4.94 1.14
N SER A 212 -4.31 5.01 0.45
CA SER A 212 -3.41 3.86 0.27
C SER A 212 -2.59 3.58 1.54
N PRO A 213 -2.39 2.30 1.92
CA PRO A 213 -1.52 1.94 3.03
C PRO A 213 -0.07 2.34 2.80
N ARG A 214 0.36 2.60 1.55
CA ARG A 214 1.73 2.99 1.20
C ARG A 214 2.18 4.30 1.85
N PHE A 215 1.24 5.20 2.14
CA PHE A 215 1.51 6.47 2.82
C PHE A 215 1.13 6.45 4.30
N CYS A 216 0.66 5.31 4.81
CA CYS A 216 0.25 5.15 6.21
C CYS A 216 1.49 4.88 7.07
N ARG A 217 1.89 5.86 7.87
CA ARG A 217 3.02 5.79 8.79
C ARG A 217 2.55 5.27 10.16
N PRO A 218 3.04 4.10 10.61
CA PRO A 218 2.71 3.59 11.94
C PRO A 218 3.40 4.43 13.01
N ILE A 219 2.63 4.92 13.98
CA ILE A 219 3.16 5.66 15.13
C ILE A 219 3.42 4.68 16.28
N ARG A 220 2.38 3.93 16.64
CA ARG A 220 2.43 3.00 17.76
C ARG A 220 1.52 1.81 17.50
N PHE A 221 2.01 0.61 17.78
CA PHE A 221 1.16 -0.58 17.86
C PHE A 221 1.31 -1.27 19.21
N ARG A 222 0.23 -1.86 19.69
CA ARG A 222 0.11 -2.53 20.99
C ARG A 222 -0.60 -3.85 20.85
N PHE A 223 -0.17 -4.86 21.60
CA PHE A 223 -0.91 -6.12 21.73
C PHE A 223 -2.00 -5.99 22.79
N VAL A 224 -3.10 -5.32 22.42
CA VAL A 224 -4.22 -5.06 23.31
C VAL A 224 -5.53 -5.13 22.54
N LYS A 225 -6.58 -5.63 23.20
CA LYS A 225 -7.93 -5.64 22.63
C LYS A 225 -8.52 -4.23 22.61
N LYS A 226 -9.05 -3.82 21.45
CA LYS A 226 -9.78 -2.55 21.29
C LYS A 226 -10.89 -2.46 22.34
N SER A 227 -10.83 -1.40 23.15
CA SER A 227 -11.86 -1.02 24.12
C SER A 227 -12.04 0.49 24.12
N THR A 228 -13.14 0.99 24.67
CA THR A 228 -13.41 2.42 24.77
C THR A 228 -12.32 3.14 25.57
N ASN A 229 -11.83 2.52 26.65
CA ASN A 229 -10.78 3.11 27.49
C ASN A 229 -9.44 3.19 26.76
N ILE A 230 -9.03 2.10 26.11
CA ILE A 230 -7.78 2.07 25.31
C ILE A 230 -7.84 3.08 24.17
N THR A 231 -9.01 3.21 23.53
CA THR A 231 -9.20 4.19 22.45
C THR A 231 -9.01 5.62 22.96
N ARG A 232 -9.64 5.98 24.09
CA ARG A 232 -9.50 7.32 24.69
C ARG A 232 -8.07 7.59 25.17
N GLU A 233 -7.43 6.61 25.78
CA GLU A 233 -6.03 6.70 26.21
C GLU A 233 -5.11 6.99 25.03
N GLU A 234 -5.30 6.30 23.90
CA GLU A 234 -4.51 6.54 22.68
C GLU A 234 -4.76 7.93 22.09
N ILE A 235 -6.02 8.36 22.07
CA ILE A 235 -6.40 9.71 21.60
C ILE A 235 -5.70 10.77 22.45
N ALA A 236 -5.85 10.68 23.78
CA ALA A 236 -5.23 11.63 24.70
C ALA A 236 -3.70 11.61 24.59
N TYR A 237 -3.09 10.43 24.42
CA TYR A 237 -1.65 10.29 24.20
C TYR A 237 -1.19 11.07 22.96
N LEU A 238 -1.87 10.90 21.82
CA LEU A 238 -1.51 11.57 20.56
C LEU A 238 -1.86 13.05 20.56
N GLU A 239 -2.98 13.47 21.12
CA GLU A 239 -3.33 14.89 21.26
C GLU A 239 -2.33 15.63 22.15
N ASN A 240 -1.89 15.00 23.24
CA ASN A 240 -0.86 15.58 24.10
C ASN A 240 0.50 15.64 23.39
N ALA A 241 0.85 14.64 22.57
CA ALA A 241 2.04 14.70 21.73
C ALA A 241 1.93 15.82 20.68
N GLN A 242 0.75 15.98 20.05
CA GLN A 242 0.48 17.02 19.07
C GLN A 242 0.67 18.44 19.64
N LYS A 243 0.24 18.67 20.89
CA LYS A 243 0.43 19.98 21.57
C LYS A 243 1.90 20.36 21.76
N ARG A 244 2.81 19.37 21.79
CA ARG A 244 4.26 19.58 21.96
C ARG A 244 5.02 19.64 20.63
N LEU A 245 4.34 19.44 19.50
CA LEU A 245 5.01 19.44 18.20
C LEU A 245 5.56 20.82 17.89
N THR A 246 6.81 20.83 17.42
CA THR A 246 7.46 22.00 16.86
C THR A 246 7.58 21.85 15.34
N ALA A 247 7.80 22.97 14.65
CA ALA A 247 7.98 22.93 13.20
C ALA A 247 9.24 22.15 12.82
N THR A 248 9.16 21.29 11.80
CA THR A 248 10.35 20.63 11.23
C THR A 248 11.11 21.64 10.38
N LYS A 249 12.43 21.70 10.57
CA LYS A 249 13.34 22.48 9.75
C LYS A 249 14.17 21.56 8.85
N VAL A 250 14.28 21.90 7.57
CA VAL A 250 15.07 21.13 6.59
C VAL A 250 15.90 22.09 5.75
N ASP A 251 17.18 21.78 5.59
CA ASP A 251 18.09 22.55 4.73
C ASP A 251 18.23 21.90 3.35
N ILE A 252 18.04 22.69 2.29
CA ILE A 252 18.22 22.28 0.89
C ILE A 252 18.96 23.40 0.17
N ASN A 253 20.10 23.10 -0.47
CA ASN A 253 20.92 24.08 -1.21
C ASN A 253 21.18 25.37 -0.44
N SER A 254 21.57 25.23 0.83
CA SER A 254 21.86 26.34 1.76
C SER A 254 20.66 27.23 2.11
N ASN A 255 19.43 26.82 1.79
CA ASN A 255 18.21 27.49 2.20
C ASN A 255 17.49 26.66 3.27
N GLU A 256 17.05 27.31 4.34
CA GLU A 256 16.25 26.69 5.40
C GLU A 256 14.75 26.72 5.02
N TYR A 257 14.08 25.58 5.19
CA TYR A 257 12.65 25.39 4.97
C TYR A 257 11.99 25.01 6.30
N THR A 258 10.94 25.75 6.69
CA THR A 258 10.24 25.53 7.96
C THR A 258 8.84 25.00 7.70
N PHE A 259 8.58 23.76 8.14
CA PHE A 259 7.31 23.06 7.99
C PHE A 259 6.53 23.06 9.31
N ARG A 260 5.39 23.75 9.34
CA ARG A 260 4.41 23.63 10.42
C ARG A 260 3.55 22.39 10.25
N HIS A 261 3.13 21.79 11.36
CA HIS A 261 2.36 20.54 11.37
C HIS A 261 0.90 20.80 11.69
N PHE A 262 0.00 20.37 10.82
CA PHE A 262 -1.43 20.42 11.07
C PHE A 262 -2.04 19.02 10.99
N MET A 263 -2.32 18.43 12.15
CA MET A 263 -2.82 17.06 12.27
C MET A 263 -4.32 17.05 12.57
N LYS A 264 -5.09 16.26 11.80
CA LYS A 264 -6.52 16.04 12.03
C LYS A 264 -6.85 14.57 12.28
N MET A 265 -7.56 14.29 13.37
CA MET A 265 -8.06 12.96 13.65
C MET A 265 -9.28 12.65 12.77
N THR A 266 -9.06 11.96 11.66
CA THR A 266 -10.13 11.63 10.68
C THR A 266 -10.11 10.19 10.23
N MET A 267 -9.06 9.42 10.55
CA MET A 267 -8.98 7.98 10.28
C MET A 267 -9.62 7.19 11.43
N ILE A 268 -10.91 7.43 11.68
CA ILE A 268 -11.65 6.84 12.79
C ILE A 268 -12.92 6.13 12.32
N ASP A 269 -13.26 5.00 12.93
CA ASP A 269 -14.55 4.36 12.74
C ASP A 269 -15.62 4.96 13.67
N GLY A 270 -16.89 4.65 13.45
CA GLY A 270 -17.98 5.15 14.29
C GLY A 270 -17.84 4.75 15.77
N LYS A 271 -17.19 3.61 16.06
CA LYS A 271 -16.94 3.17 17.44
C LYS A 271 -15.88 4.01 18.14
N VAL A 272 -14.80 4.36 17.43
CA VAL A 272 -13.76 5.27 17.91
C VAL A 272 -14.33 6.67 18.07
N CYS A 273 -15.16 7.13 17.13
CA CYS A 273 -15.88 8.40 17.27
C CYS A 273 -16.74 8.42 18.54
N ASN A 274 -17.60 7.42 18.73
CA ASN A 274 -18.42 7.27 19.94
C ASN A 274 -17.59 7.24 21.23
N ALA A 275 -16.44 6.56 21.21
CA ALA A 275 -15.52 6.52 22.34
C ALA A 275 -14.92 7.91 22.63
N ALA A 276 -14.57 8.66 21.59
CA ALA A 276 -14.01 10.01 21.68
C ALA A 276 -15.04 11.03 22.19
N THR A 277 -16.29 10.93 21.75
CA THR A 277 -17.37 11.89 22.07
C THR A 277 -18.21 11.49 23.30
N ASN A 278 -17.90 10.36 23.94
CA ASN A 278 -18.68 9.81 25.06
C ASN A 278 -20.16 9.55 24.74
N THR A 279 -20.50 9.34 23.47
CA THR A 279 -21.87 8.99 23.06
C THR A 279 -22.04 7.48 22.95
N SER A 280 -23.00 6.94 23.70
CA SER A 280 -23.37 5.52 23.68
C SER A 280 -24.48 5.22 22.65
N SER A 281 -24.42 5.83 21.47
CA SER A 281 -25.42 5.59 20.41
C SER A 281 -25.06 4.34 19.59
N THR A 282 -25.45 3.18 20.11
CA THR A 282 -25.88 2.06 19.25
C THR A 282 -27.31 1.71 19.64
N SER A 283 -28.26 2.55 19.21
CA SER A 283 -29.68 2.32 19.43
C SER A 283 -30.08 1.01 18.74
N ARG A 284 -30.28 -0.04 19.54
CA ARG A 284 -31.02 -1.23 19.14
C ARG A 284 -32.42 -1.08 19.69
N GLU A 285 -33.39 -0.91 18.80
CA GLU A 285 -34.80 -0.97 19.17
C GLU A 285 -35.11 -2.34 19.78
N ARG A 286 -35.79 -2.37 20.95
CA ARG A 286 -36.24 -3.65 21.54
C ARG A 286 -37.40 -4.18 20.70
N ARG A 287 -37.19 -5.34 20.07
CA ARG A 287 -38.20 -5.99 19.20
C ARG A 287 -38.86 -7.17 19.89
N THR A 288 -40.16 -7.35 19.61
CA THR A 288 -40.94 -8.53 20.02
C THR A 288 -40.41 -9.81 19.34
N PRO A 289 -40.59 -10.99 19.95
CA PRO A 289 -40.14 -12.27 19.38
C PRO A 289 -40.68 -12.55 17.97
N GLU A 290 -41.96 -12.22 17.72
CA GLU A 290 -42.62 -12.41 16.43
C GLU A 290 -41.97 -11.58 15.30
N LYS A 291 -41.66 -10.32 15.58
CA LYS A 291 -40.96 -9.45 14.62
C LYS A 291 -39.57 -9.99 14.28
N LYS A 292 -38.85 -10.58 15.25
CA LYS A 292 -37.53 -11.20 15.01
C LYS A 292 -37.61 -12.39 14.05
N LEU A 293 -38.62 -13.25 14.20
CA LEU A 293 -38.78 -14.43 13.34
C LEU A 293 -39.08 -14.03 11.89
N SER A 294 -39.99 -13.06 11.70
CA SER A 294 -40.33 -12.52 10.38
C SER A 294 -39.12 -11.85 9.70
N GLU A 295 -38.34 -11.07 10.45
CA GLU A 295 -37.11 -10.46 9.96
C GLU A 295 -36.06 -11.50 9.53
N GLU A 296 -35.91 -12.58 10.31
CA GLU A 296 -34.96 -13.64 9.99
C GLU A 296 -35.36 -14.39 8.70
N GLN A 297 -36.65 -14.67 8.50
CA GLN A 297 -37.16 -15.26 7.27
C GLN A 297 -36.91 -14.34 6.06
N ARG A 298 -37.23 -13.04 6.19
CA ARG A 298 -36.98 -12.05 5.14
C ARG A 298 -35.49 -11.93 4.83
N LYS A 299 -34.64 -11.93 5.86
CA LYS A 299 -33.17 -11.90 5.72
C LYS A 299 -32.68 -13.10 4.91
N ARG A 300 -33.11 -14.32 5.24
CA ARG A 300 -32.71 -15.53 4.49
C ARG A 300 -33.13 -15.46 3.02
N LYS A 301 -34.36 -15.00 2.73
CA LYS A 301 -34.83 -14.81 1.35
C LYS A 301 -33.95 -13.82 0.57
N ILE A 302 -33.62 -12.68 1.17
CA ILE A 302 -32.73 -11.68 0.54
C ILE A 302 -31.34 -12.26 0.32
N GLN A 303 -30.78 -12.98 1.30
CA GLN A 303 -29.45 -13.60 1.18
C GLN A 303 -29.38 -14.63 0.04
N GLU A 304 -30.43 -15.44 -0.12
CA GLU A 304 -30.53 -16.42 -1.19
C GLU A 304 -30.67 -15.77 -2.57
N ARG A 305 -31.51 -14.75 -2.70
CA ARG A 305 -31.65 -13.96 -3.93
C ARG A 305 -30.34 -13.27 -4.32
N CYS A 306 -29.65 -12.61 -3.37
CA CYS A 306 -28.32 -12.04 -3.62
C CYS A 306 -27.31 -13.11 -4.08
N ARG A 307 -27.35 -14.31 -3.49
CA ARG A 307 -26.44 -15.39 -3.88
C ARG A 307 -26.71 -15.91 -5.29
N THR A 308 -27.98 -16.03 -5.67
CA THR A 308 -28.39 -16.63 -6.95
C THR A 308 -28.34 -15.62 -8.09
N GLU A 309 -28.85 -14.42 -7.88
CA GLU A 309 -29.02 -13.38 -8.91
C GLU A 309 -27.75 -12.54 -9.10
N THR A 310 -27.04 -12.16 -8.02
CA THR A 310 -25.85 -11.29 -8.10
C THR A 310 -24.52 -12.02 -7.82
N ARG A 311 -24.59 -13.31 -7.45
CA ARG A 311 -23.43 -14.10 -7.00
C ARG A 311 -22.68 -13.43 -5.85
N LEU A 312 -23.43 -12.77 -4.96
CA LEU A 312 -22.90 -12.09 -3.77
C LEU A 312 -23.37 -12.80 -2.50
N LEU A 313 -22.42 -13.00 -1.58
CA LEU A 313 -22.72 -13.45 -0.22
C LEU A 313 -22.88 -12.22 0.67
N VAL A 314 -24.11 -11.87 1.04
CA VAL A 314 -24.41 -10.68 1.85
C VAL A 314 -24.81 -11.09 3.27
N ASP A 315 -24.25 -10.40 4.26
CA ASP A 315 -24.56 -10.55 5.69
C ASP A 315 -24.43 -11.98 6.23
N MET A 316 -23.50 -12.76 5.66
CA MET A 316 -23.19 -14.11 6.11
C MET A 316 -22.14 -14.07 7.22
N PRO A 317 -22.37 -14.72 8.38
CA PRO A 317 -21.41 -14.71 9.49
C PRO A 317 -20.09 -15.38 9.08
N LYS A 318 -18.96 -14.78 9.46
CA LYS A 318 -17.63 -15.38 9.31
C LYS A 318 -17.27 -16.15 10.59
N ALA A 319 -16.45 -17.19 10.45
CA ALA A 319 -16.07 -18.10 11.55
C ALA A 319 -15.45 -17.39 12.78
N ASN A 320 -14.82 -16.23 12.58
CA ASN A 320 -14.24 -15.44 13.67
C ASN A 320 -15.22 -14.34 14.11
N PHE A 321 -15.27 -13.24 13.34
CA PHE A 321 -16.05 -12.06 13.68
C PHE A 321 -16.47 -11.30 12.42
N GLY A 322 -17.61 -10.61 12.52
CA GLY A 322 -18.20 -9.85 11.42
C GLY A 322 -18.97 -10.75 10.44
N ASN A 323 -19.32 -10.16 9.31
CA ASN A 323 -20.03 -10.84 8.24
C ASN A 323 -19.28 -10.68 6.91
N THR A 324 -19.87 -11.18 5.83
CA THR A 324 -19.34 -11.03 4.48
C THR A 324 -19.43 -9.61 3.93
N ASN A 325 -20.05 -8.66 4.63
CA ASN A 325 -20.15 -7.28 4.16
C ASN A 325 -18.81 -6.57 4.36
N ASP A 326 -18.04 -6.52 3.29
CA ASP A 326 -16.84 -5.69 3.16
C ASP A 326 -17.02 -4.67 2.03
N GLY A 327 -16.01 -3.82 1.83
CA GLY A 327 -16.07 -2.78 0.80
C GLY A 327 -16.25 -3.33 -0.62
N ASN A 328 -15.82 -4.57 -0.90
CA ASN A 328 -16.03 -5.20 -2.21
C ASN A 328 -17.49 -5.63 -2.38
N THR A 329 -18.07 -6.21 -1.33
CA THR A 329 -19.48 -6.59 -1.30
C THR A 329 -20.37 -5.36 -1.46
N SER A 330 -20.08 -4.26 -0.75
CA SER A 330 -20.82 -3.00 -0.90
C SER A 330 -20.72 -2.43 -2.32
N ARG A 331 -19.52 -2.38 -2.91
CA ARG A 331 -19.34 -1.88 -4.29
C ARG A 331 -20.15 -2.68 -5.31
N ARG A 332 -20.09 -4.01 -5.23
CA ARG A 332 -20.85 -4.89 -6.13
C ARG A 332 -22.36 -4.82 -5.89
N PHE A 333 -22.80 -4.60 -4.65
CA PHE A 333 -24.21 -4.49 -4.31
C PHE A 333 -24.85 -3.22 -4.88
N PHE A 334 -24.13 -2.10 -4.92
CA PHE A 334 -24.60 -0.84 -5.52
C PHE A 334 -24.26 -0.69 -7.01
N ASP A 335 -23.64 -1.69 -7.64
CA ASP A 335 -23.30 -1.65 -9.07
C ASP A 335 -24.58 -1.59 -9.92
N ASP A 336 -25.52 -2.49 -9.62
CA ASP A 336 -26.87 -2.55 -10.18
C ASP A 336 -27.91 -2.20 -9.11
N THR A 337 -28.30 -0.92 -9.05
CA THR A 337 -29.27 -0.42 -8.07
C THR A 337 -30.70 -0.86 -8.35
N GLU A 338 -31.04 -1.22 -9.60
CA GLU A 338 -32.37 -1.70 -9.97
C GLU A 338 -32.58 -3.10 -9.39
N LEU A 339 -31.64 -4.01 -9.68
CA LEU A 339 -31.69 -5.37 -9.16
C LEU A 339 -31.56 -5.39 -7.63
N ALA A 340 -30.72 -4.54 -7.04
CA ALA A 340 -30.61 -4.43 -5.58
C ALA A 340 -31.92 -3.93 -4.95
N ALA A 341 -32.62 -2.97 -5.57
CA ALA A 341 -33.92 -2.49 -5.14
C ALA A 341 -34.98 -3.59 -5.24
N GLU A 342 -34.99 -4.36 -6.33
CA GLU A 342 -35.90 -5.50 -6.53
C GLU A 342 -35.69 -6.62 -5.51
N ILE A 343 -34.43 -6.98 -5.23
CA ILE A 343 -34.07 -8.02 -4.27
C ILE A 343 -34.48 -7.63 -2.85
N THR A 344 -34.20 -6.39 -2.45
CA THR A 344 -34.45 -5.92 -1.08
C THR A 344 -35.88 -5.44 -0.85
N GLY A 345 -36.60 -5.07 -1.91
CA GLY A 345 -37.88 -4.38 -1.86
C GLY A 345 -37.76 -2.93 -1.40
N ILE A 346 -36.58 -2.32 -1.51
CA ILE A 346 -36.34 -0.90 -1.20
C ILE A 346 -36.61 -0.08 -2.45
N ASN A 347 -37.13 1.14 -2.30
CA ASN A 347 -37.36 2.04 -3.42
C ASN A 347 -36.06 2.31 -4.20
N HIS A 348 -36.12 2.15 -5.53
CA HIS A 348 -34.96 2.34 -6.41
C HIS A 348 -34.36 3.75 -6.29
N GLU A 349 -35.16 4.81 -6.27
CA GLU A 349 -34.65 6.19 -6.20
C GLU A 349 -33.82 6.41 -4.93
N VAL A 350 -34.23 5.81 -3.81
CA VAL A 350 -33.44 5.85 -2.56
C VAL A 350 -32.10 5.14 -2.74
N MET A 351 -32.10 3.94 -3.32
CA MET A 351 -30.87 3.17 -3.57
C MET A 351 -29.90 3.90 -4.50
N HIS A 352 -30.44 4.51 -5.56
CA HIS A 352 -29.66 5.28 -6.52
C HIS A 352 -29.02 6.52 -5.89
N ARG A 353 -29.78 7.30 -5.11
CA ARG A 353 -29.23 8.46 -4.38
C ARG A 353 -28.13 8.06 -3.41
N LEU A 354 -28.29 6.93 -2.70
CA LEU A 354 -27.25 6.42 -1.81
C LEU A 354 -25.97 6.04 -2.57
N LYS A 355 -26.09 5.40 -3.74
CA LYS A 355 -24.95 5.11 -4.62
C LYS A 355 -24.21 6.40 -4.98
N VAL A 356 -24.92 7.42 -5.48
CA VAL A 356 -24.34 8.71 -5.88
C VAL A 356 -23.62 9.38 -4.71
N ILE A 357 -24.24 9.42 -3.53
CA ILE A 357 -23.62 10.01 -2.33
C ILE A 357 -22.32 9.26 -1.97
N LEU A 358 -22.32 7.93 -2.01
CA LEU A 358 -21.12 7.12 -1.71
C LEU A 358 -20.01 7.32 -2.75
N GLU A 359 -20.36 7.43 -4.04
CA GLU A 359 -19.40 7.73 -5.12
C GLU A 359 -18.76 9.11 -4.94
N VAL A 360 -19.56 10.13 -4.60
CA VAL A 360 -19.05 11.47 -4.33
C VAL A 360 -18.11 11.47 -3.12
N ILE A 361 -18.49 10.81 -2.01
CA ILE A 361 -17.66 10.72 -0.80
C ILE A 361 -16.34 9.97 -1.06
N THR A 362 -16.36 8.95 -1.93
CA THR A 362 -15.18 8.12 -2.23
C THR A 362 -14.33 8.66 -3.38
N SER A 363 -14.80 9.69 -4.10
CA SER A 363 -14.03 10.32 -5.16
C SER A 363 -12.82 11.08 -4.59
N ASP A 364 -11.61 10.71 -5.02
CA ASP A 364 -10.35 11.33 -4.58
C ASP A 364 -10.10 12.70 -5.27
N HIS A 365 -11.01 13.17 -6.12
CA HIS A 365 -10.89 14.43 -6.87
C HIS A 365 -11.76 15.54 -6.29
N LYS A 366 -11.16 16.72 -6.10
CA LYS A 366 -11.92 17.97 -6.01
C LYS A 366 -12.38 18.36 -7.41
N ASN A 367 -13.67 18.17 -7.71
CA ASN A 367 -14.41 19.23 -8.36
C ASN A 367 -14.73 20.26 -7.26
N PHE A 368 -14.51 21.55 -7.52
CA PHE A 368 -14.59 22.74 -6.66
C PHE A 368 -13.25 23.33 -6.20
#